data_AF-A0A7Y7NKI1-F1
#
_entry.id   AF-A0A7Y7NKI1-F1
#
_cell.length_a   1.000
_cell.length_b   1.000
_cell.length_c   1.000
_cell.angle_alpha   90.00
_cell.angle_beta   90.00
_cell.angle_gamma   90.00
#
_symmetry.space_group_name_H-M   'P 1'
#
loop_
_entity.id
_entity.type
_entity.pdbx_description
1 polymer ?
#
loop_
_entity_poly.entity_id
_entity_poly.type
_entity_poly.pdbx_seq_one_letter_code
_entity_poly.pdbx_strand_id
1 'polypeptide(L)'
;MKKNLITEFVDWYILNSDRLGSSYYTKFFKEDRNVFISNISEYAVEYAISFNKNPFIIENNNIKEAITEIETNLKNKNTTFEEYSLSKSNHMPRAILGSKNYLKFLEENFLHQGTKKKIIGKSELQKKAIEKIEFQENINIYSNEYIRKNFFFRLITQDRFYEFLNFPISLLKKIFYTYDRSFFDNWINSQINNIQIHTEDKVINFSELQTLEIKKNGNIQIITKANKRFILHTPIAGEDIKREHLTSELRNVVIDHIIPFETILYNLKGNLPTFGLIHSKLKEINNGIPLTNRDELSMVGNLFIGLDYLDKIEIEDLKKEMNIISSNISLQLMDKLENLYKKKYKDLS
;
A
#
# COMPACT_ATOMS: atom_id res chain seq x y z
N MET A 1 -11.41 -25.57 -9.96
CA MET A 1 -11.57 -24.09 -10.03
C MET A 1 -10.21 -23.49 -10.33
N LYS A 2 -10.10 -22.68 -11.38
CA LYS A 2 -8.87 -21.93 -11.71
C LYS A 2 -8.73 -20.75 -10.76
N LYS A 3 -7.56 -20.58 -10.16
CA LYS A 3 -7.28 -19.49 -9.23
C LYS A 3 -6.05 -18.73 -9.70
N ASN A 4 -6.14 -17.39 -9.68
CA ASN A 4 -4.98 -16.53 -9.92
C ASN A 4 -4.24 -16.32 -8.60
N LEU A 5 -2.96 -16.71 -8.56
CA LEU A 5 -2.15 -16.75 -7.36
C LEU A 5 -1.19 -15.55 -7.22
N ILE A 6 -1.24 -14.54 -8.11
CA ILE A 6 -0.29 -13.40 -8.11
C ILE A 6 -0.28 -12.68 -6.75
N THR A 7 -1.45 -12.30 -6.26
CA THR A 7 -1.57 -11.55 -4.99
C THR A 7 -1.12 -12.39 -3.81
N GLU A 8 -1.47 -13.67 -3.81
CA GLU A 8 -1.16 -14.62 -2.73
C GLU A 8 0.33 -14.95 -2.70
N PHE A 9 0.95 -15.09 -3.86
CA PHE A 9 2.39 -15.23 -3.98
C PHE A 9 3.12 -13.96 -3.52
N VAL A 10 2.70 -12.77 -3.95
CA VAL A 10 3.34 -11.52 -3.53
C VAL A 10 3.21 -11.32 -2.01
N ASP A 11 2.05 -11.60 -1.45
CA ASP A 11 1.83 -11.52 0.00
C ASP A 11 2.69 -12.53 0.75
N TRP A 12 2.72 -13.78 0.30
CA TRP A 12 3.62 -14.80 0.87
C TRP A 12 5.09 -14.38 0.74
N TYR A 13 5.49 -13.81 -0.39
CA TYR A 13 6.87 -13.39 -0.64
C TYR A 13 7.27 -12.29 0.32
N ILE A 14 6.47 -11.23 0.45
CA ILE A 14 6.75 -10.11 1.36
C ILE A 14 6.87 -10.64 2.80
N LEU A 15 5.93 -11.47 3.24
CA LEU A 15 5.91 -12.04 4.60
C LEU A 15 7.08 -12.98 4.91
N ASN A 16 7.65 -13.64 3.90
CA ASN A 16 8.76 -14.58 4.07
C ASN A 16 10.12 -14.01 3.66
N SER A 17 10.16 -12.78 3.11
CA SER A 17 11.37 -12.15 2.57
C SER A 17 12.39 -11.71 3.63
N ASP A 18 11.98 -11.53 4.89
CA ASP A 18 12.88 -11.20 6.00
C ASP A 18 13.87 -12.33 6.36
N ARG A 19 13.71 -13.53 5.78
CA ARG A 19 14.62 -14.67 5.98
C ARG A 19 15.88 -14.65 5.10
N LEU A 20 15.95 -13.76 4.11
CA LEU A 20 17.06 -13.69 3.17
C LEU A 20 17.48 -12.23 3.04
N GLY A 21 18.47 -11.83 3.83
CA GLY A 21 19.05 -10.49 3.81
C GLY A 21 19.18 -9.95 2.38
N SER A 22 18.61 -8.77 2.16
CA SER A 22 18.54 -8.07 0.87
C SER A 22 17.60 -8.67 -0.19
N SER A 23 16.31 -8.79 0.15
CA SER A 23 15.26 -9.29 -0.74
C SER A 23 15.08 -8.46 -2.02
N TYR A 24 14.60 -9.09 -3.11
CA TYR A 24 14.26 -8.38 -4.35
C TYR A 24 13.19 -7.30 -4.11
N TYR A 25 12.32 -7.51 -3.12
CA TYR A 25 11.29 -6.57 -2.70
C TYR A 25 11.84 -5.21 -2.29
N THR A 26 12.88 -5.19 -1.44
CA THR A 26 13.52 -3.94 -1.02
C THR A 26 14.39 -3.34 -2.12
N LYS A 27 15.17 -4.18 -2.83
CA LYS A 27 16.17 -3.70 -3.81
C LYS A 27 15.59 -3.25 -5.15
N PHE A 28 14.59 -3.96 -5.66
CA PHE A 28 14.11 -3.79 -7.03
C PHE A 28 12.65 -3.37 -7.12
N PHE A 29 11.85 -3.69 -6.11
CA PHE A 29 10.43 -3.33 -6.06
C PHE A 29 10.13 -2.18 -5.10
N LYS A 30 11.17 -1.48 -4.60
CA LYS A 30 11.08 -0.27 -3.78
C LYS A 30 10.18 -0.40 -2.55
N GLU A 31 10.04 -1.62 -2.03
CA GLU A 31 9.13 -1.96 -0.93
C GLU A 31 7.65 -1.60 -1.20
N ASP A 32 7.27 -1.52 -2.48
CA ASP A 32 5.91 -1.24 -2.92
C ASP A 32 5.25 -2.50 -3.47
N ARG A 33 4.21 -2.97 -2.76
CA ARG A 33 3.44 -4.16 -3.11
C ARG A 33 2.79 -4.05 -4.48
N ASN A 34 2.29 -2.89 -4.87
CA ASN A 34 1.62 -2.69 -6.15
C ASN A 34 2.64 -2.68 -7.29
N VAL A 35 3.81 -2.06 -7.07
CA VAL A 35 4.93 -2.17 -8.01
C VAL A 35 5.35 -3.64 -8.16
N PHE A 36 5.41 -4.38 -7.07
CA PHE A 36 5.75 -5.80 -7.13
C PHE A 36 4.69 -6.60 -7.89
N ILE A 37 3.40 -6.46 -7.57
CA ILE A 37 2.29 -7.09 -8.31
C ILE A 37 2.34 -6.75 -9.80
N SER A 38 2.58 -5.48 -10.14
CA SER A 38 2.70 -5.04 -11.52
C SER A 38 3.84 -5.76 -12.25
N ASN A 39 5.02 -5.85 -11.63
CA ASN A 39 6.16 -6.58 -12.18
C ASN A 39 5.89 -8.09 -12.30
N ILE A 40 5.25 -8.71 -11.29
CA ILE A 40 4.84 -10.11 -11.36
C ILE A 40 3.84 -10.34 -12.50
N SER A 41 2.92 -9.41 -12.71
CA SER A 41 1.94 -9.48 -13.79
C SER A 41 2.63 -9.37 -15.16
N GLU A 42 3.62 -8.48 -15.31
CA GLU A 42 4.47 -8.39 -16.50
C GLU A 42 5.21 -9.73 -16.72
N TYR A 43 5.79 -10.33 -15.68
CA TYR A 43 6.46 -11.64 -15.79
C TYR A 43 5.48 -12.74 -16.21
N ALA A 44 4.24 -12.69 -15.73
CA ALA A 44 3.19 -13.63 -16.10
C ALA A 44 2.79 -13.52 -17.58
N VAL A 45 2.73 -12.29 -18.12
CA VAL A 45 2.43 -12.04 -19.54
C VAL A 45 3.56 -12.55 -20.42
N GLU A 46 4.81 -12.20 -20.11
CA GLU A 46 5.98 -12.64 -20.88
C GLU A 46 6.13 -14.16 -20.85
N TYR A 47 5.89 -14.78 -19.70
CA TYR A 47 5.87 -16.24 -19.59
C TYR A 47 4.76 -16.85 -20.45
N ALA A 48 3.57 -16.25 -20.45
CA ALA A 48 2.45 -16.75 -21.26
C ALA A 48 2.71 -16.60 -22.76
N ILE A 49 3.44 -15.57 -23.21
CA ILE A 49 3.86 -15.43 -24.61
C ILE A 49 4.77 -16.60 -25.02
N SER A 50 5.72 -16.99 -24.16
CA SER A 50 6.68 -18.05 -24.49
C SER A 50 6.14 -19.47 -24.36
N PHE A 51 5.20 -19.71 -23.45
CA PHE A 51 4.76 -21.06 -23.08
C PHE A 51 3.25 -21.28 -23.25
N ASN A 52 2.53 -20.29 -23.79
CA ASN A 52 1.08 -20.30 -24.00
C ASN A 52 0.26 -20.61 -22.73
N LYS A 53 0.78 -20.23 -21.56
CA LYS A 53 0.16 -20.50 -20.26
C LYS A 53 0.58 -19.47 -19.22
N ASN A 54 -0.36 -18.97 -18.41
CA ASN A 54 -0.03 -18.10 -17.29
C ASN A 54 0.45 -18.93 -16.09
N PRO A 55 1.66 -18.70 -15.55
CA PRO A 55 2.21 -19.53 -14.47
C PRO A 55 1.47 -19.33 -13.14
N PHE A 56 0.66 -18.28 -13.01
CA PHE A 56 -0.12 -17.96 -11.81
C PHE A 56 -1.58 -18.41 -11.86
N ILE A 57 -2.05 -18.93 -13.00
CA ILE A 57 -3.41 -19.48 -13.11
C ILE A 57 -3.33 -20.99 -12.99
N ILE A 58 -3.62 -21.52 -11.80
CA ILE A 58 -3.52 -22.96 -11.52
C ILE A 58 -4.89 -23.54 -11.17
N GLU A 59 -5.12 -24.78 -11.60
CA GLU A 59 -6.25 -25.59 -11.16
C GLU A 59 -5.87 -26.39 -9.91
N ASN A 60 -6.67 -26.28 -8.84
CA ASN A 60 -6.36 -26.84 -7.51
C ASN A 60 -6.03 -28.35 -7.50
N ASN A 61 -6.49 -29.12 -8.49
CA ASN A 61 -6.25 -30.55 -8.65
C ASN A 61 -4.92 -30.90 -9.35
N ASN A 62 -4.24 -29.95 -10.00
CA ASN A 62 -3.08 -30.22 -10.86
C ASN A 62 -1.80 -29.46 -10.44
N ILE A 63 -1.66 -29.15 -9.15
CA ILE A 63 -0.54 -28.36 -8.61
C ILE A 63 0.82 -29.01 -8.88
N LYS A 64 0.95 -30.34 -8.73
CA LYS A 64 2.22 -31.06 -8.99
C LYS A 64 2.63 -30.93 -10.46
N GLU A 65 1.68 -31.08 -11.36
CA GLU A 65 1.91 -30.93 -12.81
C GLU A 65 2.30 -29.50 -13.15
N ALA A 66 1.62 -28.50 -12.55
CA ALA A 66 1.94 -27.10 -12.75
C ALA A 66 3.36 -26.76 -12.25
N ILE A 67 3.78 -27.28 -11.10
CA ILE A 67 5.15 -27.11 -10.58
C ILE A 67 6.18 -27.69 -11.56
N THR A 68 6.00 -28.95 -11.97
CA THR A 68 6.92 -29.64 -12.89
C THR A 68 7.01 -28.93 -14.25
N GLU A 69 5.87 -28.47 -14.77
CA GLU A 69 5.81 -27.71 -16.01
C GLU A 69 6.55 -26.37 -15.88
N ILE A 70 6.29 -25.62 -14.80
CA ILE A 70 6.97 -24.34 -14.56
C ILE A 70 8.48 -24.56 -14.42
N GLU A 71 8.91 -25.56 -13.67
CA GLU A 71 10.33 -25.92 -13.54
C GLU A 71 10.98 -26.27 -14.88
N THR A 72 10.27 -27.02 -15.72
CA THR A 72 10.78 -27.46 -17.04
C THR A 72 10.92 -26.26 -17.98
N ASN A 73 9.90 -25.40 -18.02
CA ASN A 73 9.90 -24.17 -18.81
C ASN A 73 11.01 -23.21 -18.35
N LEU A 74 11.19 -23.06 -17.04
CA LEU A 74 12.29 -22.30 -16.46
C LEU A 74 13.67 -22.95 -16.65
N LYS A 75 13.80 -24.20 -17.13
CA LYS A 75 15.10 -24.79 -17.51
C LYS A 75 15.42 -24.58 -18.98
N ASN A 76 14.41 -24.34 -19.81
CA ASN A 76 14.60 -24.08 -21.24
C ASN A 76 15.29 -22.72 -21.44
N LYS A 77 16.43 -22.73 -22.14
CA LYS A 77 17.25 -21.55 -22.43
C LYS A 77 17.02 -20.96 -23.82
N ASN A 78 16.22 -21.62 -24.66
CA ASN A 78 15.97 -21.19 -26.03
C ASN A 78 14.52 -20.69 -26.16
N THR A 79 14.15 -19.70 -25.33
CA THR A 79 12.78 -19.16 -25.28
C THR A 79 12.80 -17.65 -25.18
N THR A 80 11.75 -17.00 -25.67
CA THR A 80 11.60 -15.54 -25.56
C THR A 80 11.53 -15.08 -24.09
N PHE A 81 11.10 -15.94 -23.16
CA PHE A 81 11.10 -15.67 -21.73
C PHE A 81 12.52 -15.67 -21.14
N GLU A 82 13.43 -16.51 -21.65
CA GLU A 82 14.84 -16.47 -21.27
C GLU A 82 15.49 -15.16 -21.72
N GLU A 83 15.26 -14.76 -22.97
CA GLU A 83 15.75 -13.49 -23.53
C GLU A 83 15.21 -12.29 -22.73
N TYR A 84 13.91 -12.29 -22.45
CA TYR A 84 13.29 -11.29 -21.58
C TYR A 84 13.90 -11.28 -20.18
N SER A 85 14.09 -12.44 -19.57
CA SER A 85 14.69 -12.53 -18.24
C SER A 85 16.14 -12.04 -18.22
N LEU A 86 16.93 -12.32 -19.26
CA LEU A 86 18.30 -11.83 -19.44
C LEU A 86 18.37 -10.29 -19.52
N SER A 87 17.35 -9.67 -20.12
CA SER A 87 17.25 -8.20 -20.24
C SER A 87 16.99 -7.49 -18.90
N LYS A 88 16.54 -8.22 -17.87
CA LYS A 88 16.25 -7.68 -16.55
C LYS A 88 17.39 -8.00 -15.58
N SER A 89 17.65 -7.08 -14.65
CA SER A 89 18.74 -7.23 -13.66
C SER A 89 18.71 -8.59 -12.96
N ASN A 90 19.85 -9.28 -12.90
CA ASN A 90 20.04 -10.57 -12.22
C ASN A 90 19.08 -11.70 -12.64
N HIS A 91 18.59 -11.73 -13.89
CA HIS A 91 17.61 -12.72 -14.34
C HIS A 91 16.36 -12.80 -13.45
N MET A 92 15.95 -11.64 -12.93
CA MET A 92 14.94 -11.53 -11.88
C MET A 92 13.62 -12.24 -12.18
N PRO A 93 13.04 -12.19 -13.41
CA PRO A 93 11.81 -12.93 -13.71
C PRO A 93 11.92 -14.43 -13.41
N ARG A 94 13.01 -15.08 -13.86
CA ARG A 94 13.26 -16.50 -13.59
C ARG A 94 13.61 -16.76 -12.13
N ALA A 95 14.36 -15.87 -11.50
CA ALA A 95 14.69 -16.00 -10.08
C ALA A 95 13.43 -15.94 -9.21
N ILE A 96 12.50 -15.04 -9.52
CA ILE A 96 11.23 -14.86 -8.81
C ILE A 96 10.27 -16.04 -9.06
N LEU A 97 10.22 -16.57 -10.27
CA LEU A 97 9.44 -17.78 -10.56
C LEU A 97 10.10 -19.07 -10.04
N GLY A 98 11.38 -19.04 -9.68
CA GLY A 98 12.18 -20.22 -9.37
C GLY A 98 11.95 -20.86 -7.99
N SER A 99 12.73 -21.92 -7.72
CA SER A 99 12.62 -22.84 -6.57
C SER A 99 12.79 -22.18 -5.19
N LYS A 100 13.35 -20.98 -5.10
CA LYS A 100 13.48 -20.25 -3.84
C LYS A 100 12.28 -19.37 -3.52
N ASN A 101 11.41 -19.14 -4.51
CA ASN A 101 10.37 -18.12 -4.49
C ASN A 101 9.02 -18.72 -4.91
N TYR A 102 8.55 -18.51 -6.15
CA TYR A 102 7.19 -18.90 -6.54
C TYR A 102 6.94 -20.41 -6.48
N LEU A 103 7.87 -21.24 -6.95
CA LEU A 103 7.72 -22.70 -6.84
C LEU A 103 7.68 -23.15 -5.38
N LYS A 104 8.49 -22.56 -4.51
CA LYS A 104 8.45 -22.82 -3.07
C LYS A 104 7.11 -22.42 -2.45
N PHE A 105 6.54 -21.29 -2.87
CA PHE A 105 5.19 -20.90 -2.48
C PHE A 105 4.16 -21.97 -2.85
N LEU A 106 4.23 -22.52 -4.07
CA LEU A 106 3.33 -23.58 -4.51
C LEU A 106 3.50 -24.86 -3.68
N GLU A 107 4.74 -25.27 -3.42
CA GLU A 107 5.05 -26.44 -2.60
C GLU A 107 4.52 -26.30 -1.15
N GLU A 108 4.85 -25.18 -0.50
CA GLU A 108 4.48 -24.92 0.90
C GLU A 108 2.98 -24.80 1.12
N ASN A 109 2.25 -24.18 0.17
CA ASN A 109 0.83 -23.89 0.34
C ASN A 109 -0.09 -24.98 -0.23
N PHE A 110 0.40 -25.82 -1.14
CA PHE A 110 -0.47 -26.73 -1.89
C PHE A 110 0.02 -28.19 -1.93
N LEU A 111 1.30 -28.51 -1.71
CA LEU A 111 1.79 -29.90 -1.70
C LEU A 111 2.01 -30.46 -0.29
N HIS A 112 2.39 -29.63 0.68
CA HIS A 112 2.65 -30.07 2.05
C HIS A 112 1.39 -30.16 2.94
N GLN A 113 0.29 -30.72 2.41
CA GLN A 113 -0.95 -31.00 3.17
C GLN A 113 -0.93 -32.34 3.93
N GLY A 114 0.26 -32.89 4.23
CA GLY A 114 0.44 -34.18 4.91
C GLY A 114 0.63 -34.13 6.43
N THR A 115 0.72 -32.95 7.03
CA THR A 115 0.62 -32.81 8.49
C THR A 115 -0.49 -31.83 8.79
N LYS A 116 -1.51 -32.28 9.52
CA LYS A 116 -2.56 -31.43 10.10
C LYS A 116 -1.89 -30.29 10.86
N LYS A 117 -1.71 -29.14 10.20
CA LYS A 117 -1.70 -27.86 10.90
C LYS A 117 -3.16 -27.50 11.11
N LYS A 118 -3.54 -27.51 12.39
CA LYS A 118 -4.62 -26.72 12.97
C LYS A 118 -4.92 -25.52 12.07
N ILE A 119 -6.20 -25.24 11.86
CA ILE A 119 -6.64 -23.90 11.50
C ILE A 119 -6.02 -22.97 12.55
N ILE A 120 -4.94 -22.29 12.19
CA ILE A 120 -4.23 -21.37 13.06
C ILE A 120 -5.11 -20.13 13.10
N GLY A 121 -5.94 -20.02 14.14
CA GLY A 121 -6.76 -18.84 14.37
C GLY A 121 -5.89 -17.59 14.45
N LYS A 122 -6.49 -16.43 14.12
CA LYS A 122 -5.90 -15.07 14.16
C LYS A 122 -4.99 -14.82 15.38
N SER A 123 -5.29 -15.48 16.51
CA SER A 123 -4.52 -15.42 17.77
C SER A 123 -3.17 -16.14 17.78
N GLU A 124 -2.98 -17.28 17.10
CA GLU A 124 -1.69 -18.02 17.08
C GLU A 124 -0.69 -17.40 16.09
N LEU A 125 -1.15 -16.74 15.02
CA LEU A 125 -0.30 -15.97 14.10
C LEU A 125 0.18 -14.66 14.75
N GLN A 126 -0.68 -13.98 15.51
CA GLN A 126 -0.30 -12.82 16.31
C GLN A 126 0.68 -13.22 17.43
N LYS A 127 0.47 -14.36 18.11
CA LYS A 127 1.45 -14.90 19.08
C LYS A 127 2.82 -15.17 18.44
N LYS A 128 2.85 -15.80 17.25
CA LYS A 128 4.11 -16.05 16.52
C LYS A 128 4.79 -14.78 15.98
N ALA A 129 4.03 -13.72 15.70
CA ALA A 129 4.59 -12.43 15.29
C ALA A 129 5.20 -11.68 16.50
N ILE A 130 4.54 -11.74 17.65
CA ILE A 130 5.02 -11.17 18.92
C ILE A 130 6.26 -11.93 19.43
N GLU A 131 6.27 -13.27 19.33
CA GLU A 131 7.40 -14.13 19.73
C GLU A 131 8.66 -13.97 18.85
N LYS A 132 8.58 -13.27 17.71
CA LYS A 132 9.67 -13.13 16.73
C LYS A 132 10.28 -11.72 16.64
N ILE A 133 9.81 -10.77 17.45
CA ILE A 133 10.41 -9.43 17.45
C ILE A 133 11.73 -9.50 18.24
N GLU A 134 12.86 -9.52 17.52
CA GLU A 134 14.16 -9.28 18.16
C GLU A 134 14.24 -7.81 18.55
N PHE A 135 14.15 -7.55 19.84
CA PHE A 135 14.22 -6.19 20.38
C PHE A 135 15.68 -5.75 20.51
N GLN A 136 16.05 -4.69 19.81
CA GLN A 136 17.34 -4.02 20.01
C GLN A 136 17.34 -3.26 21.35
N GLU A 137 18.51 -3.14 21.98
CA GLU A 137 18.65 -2.55 23.33
C GLU A 137 18.32 -1.04 23.43
N ASN A 138 18.01 -0.37 22.32
CA ASN A 138 17.83 1.07 22.26
C ASN A 138 16.36 1.49 22.34
N ILE A 139 16.06 2.53 23.13
CA ILE A 139 14.78 3.22 23.08
C ILE A 139 14.83 4.20 21.90
N ASN A 140 13.96 4.00 20.91
CA ASN A 140 13.88 4.90 19.76
C ASN A 140 12.85 5.99 20.04
N ILE A 141 13.29 7.25 20.06
CA ILE A 141 12.45 8.42 20.35
C ILE A 141 12.25 9.23 19.08
N TYR A 142 11.00 9.52 18.74
CA TYR A 142 10.63 10.28 17.55
C TYR A 142 9.82 11.51 17.95
N SER A 143 10.25 12.68 17.49
CA SER A 143 9.54 13.94 17.74
C SER A 143 8.27 14.08 16.87
N ASN A 144 7.31 14.89 17.33
CA ASN A 144 6.12 15.24 16.53
C ASN A 144 6.52 15.76 15.14
N GLU A 145 7.54 16.62 15.06
CA GLU A 145 8.01 17.21 13.80
C GLU A 145 8.51 16.14 12.83
N TYR A 146 9.32 15.19 13.31
CA TYR A 146 9.84 14.11 12.49
C TYR A 146 8.73 13.23 11.92
N ILE A 147 7.78 12.82 12.77
CA ILE A 147 6.65 11.97 12.35
C ILE A 147 5.72 12.75 11.41
N ARG A 148 5.46 14.02 11.71
CA ARG A 148 4.66 14.91 10.86
C ARG A 148 5.25 15.02 9.46
N LYS A 149 6.56 15.21 9.34
CA LYS A 149 7.25 15.27 8.05
C LYS A 149 7.01 13.99 7.24
N ASN A 150 7.14 12.82 7.88
CA ASN A 150 6.86 11.53 7.24
C ASN A 150 5.39 11.41 6.78
N PHE A 151 4.43 11.82 7.62
CA PHE A 151 3.01 11.76 7.27
C PHE A 151 2.63 12.76 6.18
N PHE A 152 3.22 13.95 6.20
CA PHE A 152 3.07 14.93 5.12
C PHE A 152 3.48 14.32 3.78
N PHE A 153 4.67 13.74 3.68
CA PHE A 153 5.14 13.06 2.47
C PHE A 153 4.23 11.91 2.04
N ARG A 154 3.72 11.13 3.00
CA ARG A 154 2.78 10.03 2.71
C ARG A 154 1.46 10.54 2.15
N LEU A 155 0.91 11.66 2.64
CA LEU A 155 -0.37 12.17 2.15
C LEU A 155 -0.25 12.78 0.75
N ILE A 156 0.81 13.54 0.49
CA ILE A 156 1.02 14.19 -0.82
C ILE A 156 1.45 13.23 -1.95
N THR A 157 1.57 11.94 -1.66
CA THR A 157 1.95 10.89 -2.65
C THR A 157 0.82 9.89 -2.88
N GLN A 158 -0.37 10.13 -2.33
CA GLN A 158 -1.53 9.24 -2.44
C GLN A 158 -2.46 9.61 -3.60
N ASP A 159 -1.91 9.61 -4.82
CA ASP A 159 -2.77 9.71 -6.00
C ASP A 159 -3.75 8.52 -6.04
N ARG A 160 -4.97 8.77 -6.52
CA ARG A 160 -6.00 7.73 -6.74
C ARG A 160 -6.64 7.88 -8.11
N PHE A 161 -6.82 6.73 -8.74
CA PHE A 161 -7.25 6.59 -10.11
C PHE A 161 -8.52 5.75 -10.15
N TYR A 162 -9.66 6.35 -9.83
CA TYR A 162 -10.94 5.68 -9.92
C TYR A 162 -11.61 6.04 -11.23
N GLU A 163 -12.33 5.08 -11.81
CA GLU A 163 -13.05 5.28 -13.07
C GLU A 163 -14.03 6.46 -12.98
N PHE A 164 -14.69 6.62 -11.83
CA PHE A 164 -15.70 7.66 -11.61
C PHE A 164 -15.12 9.04 -11.28
N LEU A 165 -13.94 9.11 -10.66
CA LEU A 165 -13.30 10.38 -10.27
C LEU A 165 -11.83 10.17 -9.85
N ASN A 166 -10.93 10.97 -10.41
CA ASN A 166 -9.53 10.96 -9.98
C ASN A 166 -9.35 11.81 -8.72
N PHE A 167 -8.44 11.38 -7.84
CA PHE A 167 -7.90 12.23 -6.77
C PHE A 167 -6.40 12.41 -6.98
N PRO A 168 -5.99 13.37 -7.83
CA PRO A 168 -4.60 13.52 -8.26
C PRO A 168 -3.85 14.47 -7.32
N ILE A 169 -3.60 14.06 -6.07
CA ILE A 169 -2.98 14.94 -5.05
C ILE A 169 -1.65 15.55 -5.50
N SER A 170 -0.87 14.83 -6.31
CA SER A 170 0.39 15.33 -6.85
C SER A 170 0.19 16.46 -7.87
N LEU A 171 -0.89 16.43 -8.66
CA LEU A 171 -1.30 17.54 -9.54
C LEU A 171 -1.83 18.71 -8.72
N LEU A 172 -2.70 18.45 -7.73
CA LEU A 172 -3.23 19.50 -6.85
C LEU A 172 -2.08 20.24 -6.16
N LYS A 173 -1.06 19.52 -5.68
CA LYS A 173 0.16 20.13 -5.13
C LYS A 173 0.82 21.07 -6.13
N LYS A 174 0.98 20.66 -7.40
CA LYS A 174 1.58 21.52 -8.43
C LYS A 174 0.74 22.78 -8.65
N ILE A 175 -0.58 22.64 -8.76
CA ILE A 175 -1.51 23.77 -8.91
C ILE A 175 -1.36 24.74 -7.73
N PHE A 176 -1.52 24.27 -6.50
CA PHE A 176 -1.47 25.15 -5.34
C PHE A 176 -0.07 25.68 -5.05
N TYR A 177 1.01 25.00 -5.42
CA TYR A 177 2.35 25.57 -5.26
C TYR A 177 2.59 26.76 -6.20
N THR A 178 1.79 26.88 -7.26
CA THR A 178 1.75 28.06 -8.12
C THR A 178 0.84 29.16 -7.57
N TYR A 179 -0.34 28.84 -7.04
CA TYR A 179 -1.35 29.84 -6.66
C TYR A 179 -1.43 30.15 -5.16
N ASP A 180 -1.43 29.13 -4.30
CA ASP A 180 -1.58 29.28 -2.85
C ASP A 180 -1.00 28.08 -2.10
N ARG A 181 0.33 28.10 -1.96
CA ARG A 181 1.07 27.06 -1.25
C ARG A 181 0.64 26.97 0.21
N SER A 182 0.32 28.10 0.81
CA SER A 182 -0.04 28.18 2.23
C SER A 182 -1.32 27.40 2.52
N PHE A 183 -2.32 27.53 1.67
CA PHE A 183 -3.54 26.75 1.75
C PHE A 183 -3.24 25.24 1.69
N PHE A 184 -2.49 24.78 0.69
CA PHE A 184 -2.23 23.35 0.52
C PHE A 184 -1.44 22.74 1.69
N ASP A 185 -0.38 23.43 2.13
CA ASP A 185 0.44 22.96 3.24
C ASP A 185 -0.38 22.95 4.55
N ASN A 186 -1.24 23.96 4.78
CA ASN A 186 -2.16 24.00 5.94
C ASN A 186 -3.24 22.91 5.86
N TRP A 187 -3.79 22.68 4.67
CA TRP A 187 -4.81 21.67 4.42
C TRP A 187 -4.28 20.27 4.75
N ILE A 188 -3.10 19.89 4.25
CA ILE A 188 -2.45 18.62 4.62
C ILE A 188 -2.17 18.56 6.13
N ASN A 189 -1.64 19.63 6.72
CA ASN A 189 -1.34 19.65 8.15
C ASN A 189 -2.59 19.52 9.03
N SER A 190 -3.73 20.05 8.59
CA SER A 190 -5.01 19.89 9.28
C SER A 190 -5.45 18.42 9.30
N GLN A 191 -5.27 17.70 8.19
CA GLN A 191 -5.54 16.26 8.13
C GLN A 191 -4.62 15.48 9.06
N ILE A 192 -3.33 15.82 9.09
CA ILE A 192 -2.36 15.19 10.01
C ILE A 192 -2.79 15.44 11.46
N ASN A 193 -3.15 16.68 11.81
CA ASN A 193 -3.57 17.04 13.17
C ASN A 193 -4.77 16.23 13.66
N ASN A 194 -5.66 15.84 12.75
CA ASN A 194 -6.87 15.09 13.01
C ASN A 194 -6.69 13.56 12.89
N ILE A 195 -5.46 13.07 12.64
CA ILE A 195 -5.20 11.62 12.69
C ILE A 195 -5.51 11.12 14.10
N GLN A 196 -6.40 10.14 14.17
CA GLN A 196 -6.79 9.46 15.40
C GLN A 196 -5.67 8.53 15.88
N ILE A 197 -5.35 8.63 17.15
CA ILE A 197 -4.41 7.76 17.87
C ILE A 197 -5.21 7.02 18.92
N HIS A 198 -5.36 5.71 18.74
CA HIS A 198 -6.06 4.87 19.71
C HIS A 198 -5.13 4.55 20.88
N THR A 199 -5.60 4.77 22.10
CA THR A 199 -4.92 4.38 23.35
C THR A 199 -5.70 3.27 24.04
N GLU A 200 -5.28 2.85 25.23
CA GLU A 200 -5.97 1.86 26.07
C GLU A 200 -7.42 2.28 26.38
N ASP A 201 -7.61 3.55 26.69
CA ASP A 201 -8.81 4.10 27.33
C ASP A 201 -9.60 5.07 26.43
N LYS A 202 -8.94 5.68 25.44
CA LYS A 202 -9.55 6.71 24.60
C LYS A 202 -8.95 6.80 23.20
N VAL A 203 -9.43 7.77 22.45
CA VAL A 203 -8.83 8.21 21.18
C VAL A 203 -8.38 9.65 21.38
N ILE A 204 -7.13 9.92 21.03
CA ILE A 204 -6.57 11.29 21.02
C ILE A 204 -6.22 11.68 19.59
N ASN A 205 -6.01 12.97 19.35
CA ASN A 205 -5.60 13.45 18.04
C ASN A 205 -4.07 13.60 17.96
N PHE A 206 -3.50 13.44 16.77
CA PHE A 206 -2.07 13.64 16.54
C PHE A 206 -1.60 15.08 16.86
N SER A 207 -2.51 16.06 16.85
CA SER A 207 -2.24 17.42 17.33
C SER A 207 -1.78 17.47 18.81
N GLU A 208 -2.16 16.48 19.62
CA GLU A 208 -1.77 16.35 21.02
C GLU A 208 -0.39 15.69 21.20
N LEU A 209 0.13 15.00 20.18
CA LEU A 209 1.40 14.27 20.24
C LEU A 209 2.58 15.23 20.43
N GLN A 210 3.46 14.92 21.38
CA GLN A 210 4.77 15.54 21.54
C GLN A 210 5.88 14.60 21.04
N THR A 211 5.90 13.37 21.55
CA THR A 211 6.85 12.32 21.13
C THR A 211 6.20 10.96 21.07
N LEU A 212 6.75 10.10 20.21
CA LEU A 212 6.46 8.66 20.14
C LEU A 212 7.74 7.91 20.49
N GLU A 213 7.67 7.02 21.47
CA GLU A 213 8.81 6.24 21.93
C GLU A 213 8.56 4.75 21.72
N ILE A 214 9.43 4.09 20.97
CA ILE A 214 9.41 2.64 20.84
C ILE A 214 10.31 2.06 21.93
N LYS A 215 9.69 1.35 22.87
CA LYS A 215 10.39 0.75 24.01
C LYS A 215 11.06 -0.57 23.62
N LYS A 216 11.95 -1.04 24.50
CA LYS A 216 12.67 -2.32 24.36
C LYS A 216 11.76 -3.54 24.26
N ASN A 217 10.51 -3.48 24.70
CA ASN A 217 9.55 -4.58 24.56
C ASN A 217 8.64 -4.43 23.34
N GLY A 218 8.93 -3.45 22.47
CA GLY A 218 8.12 -3.12 21.29
C GLY A 218 6.93 -2.24 21.56
N ASN A 219 6.58 -2.00 22.83
CA ASN A 219 5.45 -1.12 23.15
C ASN A 219 5.78 0.29 22.69
N ILE A 220 4.78 0.91 22.07
CA ILE A 220 4.88 2.28 21.62
C ILE A 220 4.22 3.17 22.66
N GLN A 221 5.02 4.02 23.30
CA GLN A 221 4.54 5.02 24.24
C GLN A 221 4.31 6.35 23.53
N ILE A 222 3.09 6.87 23.68
CA ILE A 222 2.69 8.18 23.19
C ILE A 222 2.81 9.19 24.33
N ILE A 223 3.64 10.21 24.16
CA ILE A 223 3.75 11.33 25.09
C ILE A 223 3.09 12.54 24.45
N THR A 224 2.12 13.10 25.16
CA THR A 224 1.37 14.28 24.71
C THR A 224 2.04 15.58 25.14
N LYS A 225 1.68 16.70 24.51
CA LYS A 225 2.14 18.05 24.89
C LYS A 225 1.77 18.45 26.31
N ALA A 226 0.72 17.84 26.87
CA ALA A 226 0.33 17.97 28.28
C ALA A 226 1.14 17.03 29.21
N ASN A 227 2.21 16.41 28.70
CA ASN A 227 3.06 15.43 29.37
C ASN A 227 2.33 14.17 29.88
N LYS A 228 1.13 13.88 29.36
CA LYS A 228 0.42 12.61 29.61
C LYS A 228 0.98 11.51 28.73
N ARG A 229 1.04 10.29 29.26
CA ARG A 229 1.61 9.11 28.62
C ARG A 229 0.54 8.06 28.37
N PHE A 230 0.53 7.47 27.18
CA PHE A 230 -0.41 6.43 26.77
C PHE A 230 0.32 5.31 26.04
N ILE A 231 -0.29 4.12 25.97
CA ILE A 231 0.19 3.03 25.13
C ILE A 231 -0.57 3.09 23.80
N LEU A 232 0.16 3.08 22.69
CA LEU A 232 -0.49 3.03 21.39
C LEU A 232 -1.19 1.70 21.18
N HIS A 233 -2.46 1.78 20.79
CA HIS A 233 -3.26 0.66 20.37
C HIS A 233 -3.57 0.77 18.88
N THR A 234 -3.80 -0.38 18.25
CA THR A 234 -4.26 -0.50 16.87
C THR A 234 -5.61 -1.20 16.87
N PRO A 235 -6.63 -0.67 16.17
CA PRO A 235 -7.86 -1.41 15.89
C PRO A 235 -7.56 -2.69 15.11
N ILE A 236 -8.33 -3.76 15.36
CA ILE A 236 -8.21 -5.02 14.64
C ILE A 236 -9.19 -5.01 13.47
N ALA A 237 -8.72 -5.35 12.27
CA ALA A 237 -9.59 -5.37 11.09
C ALA A 237 -10.76 -6.37 11.25
N GLY A 238 -11.99 -5.88 11.06
CA GLY A 238 -13.23 -6.67 11.10
C GLY A 238 -13.79 -6.94 12.50
N GLU A 239 -13.19 -6.37 13.55
CA GLU A 239 -13.63 -6.55 14.93
C GLU A 239 -13.73 -5.20 15.64
N ASP A 240 -14.66 -5.06 16.58
CA ASP A 240 -14.80 -3.86 17.42
C ASP A 240 -13.87 -3.91 18.64
N ILE A 241 -12.63 -4.34 18.41
CA ILE A 241 -11.60 -4.44 19.45
C ILE A 241 -10.29 -3.81 18.98
N LYS A 242 -9.51 -3.36 19.96
CA LYS A 242 -8.17 -2.79 19.79
C LYS A 242 -7.17 -3.57 20.63
N ARG A 243 -5.91 -3.59 20.20
CA ARG A 243 -4.81 -4.23 20.91
C ARG A 243 -3.58 -3.34 20.92
N GLU A 244 -2.65 -3.59 21.84
CA GLU A 244 -1.36 -2.89 21.85
C GLU A 244 -0.66 -3.03 20.51
N HIS A 245 -0.12 -1.93 20.00
CA HIS A 245 0.72 -1.93 18.82
C HIS A 245 2.16 -2.22 19.24
N LEU A 246 2.66 -3.38 18.83
CA LEU A 246 4.01 -3.85 19.14
C LEU A 246 4.90 -3.81 17.90
N THR A 247 5.98 -3.04 17.95
CA THR A 247 6.97 -3.01 16.87
C THR A 247 8.33 -2.52 17.35
N SER A 248 9.40 -2.85 16.65
CA SER A 248 10.74 -2.31 16.89
C SER A 248 11.07 -1.09 16.00
N GLU A 249 10.26 -0.80 14.98
CA GLU A 249 10.59 0.17 13.93
C GLU A 249 9.41 1.09 13.59
N LEU A 250 9.69 2.40 13.47
CA LEU A 250 8.66 3.38 13.11
C LEU A 250 7.99 3.10 11.75
N ARG A 251 8.66 2.42 10.81
CA ARG A 251 8.08 2.13 9.49
C ARG A 251 6.81 1.27 9.55
N ASN A 252 6.61 0.54 10.66
CA ASN A 252 5.42 -0.27 10.90
C ASN A 252 4.26 0.52 11.50
N VAL A 253 4.51 1.78 11.87
CA VAL A 253 3.50 2.74 12.28
C VAL A 253 3.01 3.50 11.04
N VAL A 254 1.79 3.21 10.62
CA VAL A 254 1.20 3.74 9.38
C VAL A 254 -0.05 4.57 9.63
N ILE A 255 -0.44 5.35 8.63
CA ILE A 255 -1.72 6.07 8.60
C ILE A 255 -2.63 5.38 7.58
N ASP A 256 -3.90 5.20 7.93
CA ASP A 256 -4.91 4.70 7.00
C ASP A 256 -6.25 5.39 7.22
N HIS A 257 -7.13 5.32 6.21
CA HIS A 257 -8.47 5.86 6.30
C HIS A 257 -9.38 4.90 7.06
N ILE A 258 -10.17 5.40 8.03
CA ILE A 258 -11.17 4.61 8.76
C ILE A 258 -12.22 4.09 7.78
N ILE A 259 -12.84 4.98 7.02
CA ILE A 259 -13.73 4.65 5.89
C ILE A 259 -12.88 4.58 4.62
N PRO A 260 -13.07 3.60 3.70
CA PRO A 260 -12.32 3.56 2.46
C PRO A 260 -12.41 4.88 1.69
N PHE A 261 -11.27 5.40 1.24
CA PHE A 261 -11.24 6.68 0.54
C PHE A 261 -12.02 6.67 -0.79
N GLU A 262 -12.05 5.52 -1.47
CA GLU A 262 -12.92 5.29 -2.63
C GLU A 262 -14.39 5.51 -2.31
N THR A 263 -14.87 4.93 -1.21
CA THR A 263 -16.26 5.09 -0.75
C THR A 263 -16.58 6.55 -0.46
N ILE A 264 -15.66 7.26 0.20
CA ILE A 264 -15.80 8.70 0.48
C ILE A 264 -15.95 9.47 -0.83
N LEU A 265 -15.02 9.29 -1.79
CA LEU A 265 -15.06 10.01 -3.05
C LEU A 265 -16.27 9.62 -3.91
N TYR A 266 -16.66 8.34 -3.92
CA TYR A 266 -17.84 7.89 -4.67
C TYR A 266 -19.12 8.56 -4.16
N ASN A 267 -19.25 8.72 -2.84
CA ASN A 267 -20.40 9.39 -2.24
C ASN A 267 -20.37 10.91 -2.47
N LEU A 268 -19.18 11.51 -2.50
CA LEU A 268 -19.01 12.95 -2.69
C LEU A 268 -19.03 13.39 -4.16
N LYS A 269 -18.83 12.50 -5.14
CA LYS A 269 -18.59 12.86 -6.55
C LYS A 269 -19.59 13.87 -7.14
N GLY A 270 -20.86 13.83 -6.74
CA GLY A 270 -21.89 14.77 -7.21
C GLY A 270 -21.72 16.20 -6.66
N ASN A 271 -20.99 16.36 -5.55
CA ASN A 271 -20.68 17.62 -4.88
C ASN A 271 -19.24 18.09 -5.17
N LEU A 272 -18.57 17.49 -6.16
CA LEU A 272 -17.19 17.80 -6.53
C LEU A 272 -17.06 18.19 -8.02
N PRO A 273 -17.83 19.19 -8.52
CA PRO A 273 -17.80 19.57 -9.93
C PRO A 273 -16.43 20.03 -10.44
N THR A 274 -15.62 20.73 -9.64
CA THR A 274 -14.27 21.15 -10.02
C THR A 274 -13.33 19.96 -10.16
N PHE A 275 -13.35 19.01 -9.22
CA PHE A 275 -12.65 17.72 -9.40
C PHE A 275 -13.17 16.94 -10.60
N GLY A 276 -14.48 16.98 -10.88
CA GLY A 276 -15.09 16.38 -12.06
C GLY A 276 -14.52 16.97 -13.36
N LEU A 277 -14.41 18.30 -13.42
CA LEU A 277 -13.78 19.00 -14.55
C LEU A 277 -12.31 18.60 -14.72
N ILE A 278 -11.53 18.58 -13.64
CA ILE A 278 -10.14 18.10 -13.66
C ILE A 278 -10.08 16.66 -14.19
N HIS A 279 -10.91 15.76 -13.66
CA HIS A 279 -10.96 14.37 -14.11
C HIS A 279 -11.27 14.24 -15.60
N SER A 280 -12.31 14.93 -16.09
CA SER A 280 -12.67 14.92 -17.52
C SER A 280 -11.57 15.46 -18.41
N LYS A 281 -10.87 16.53 -17.98
CA LYS A 281 -9.77 17.11 -18.75
C LYS A 281 -8.52 16.25 -18.77
N LEU A 282 -8.17 15.62 -17.65
CA LEU A 282 -7.09 14.64 -17.63
C LEU A 282 -7.41 13.46 -18.57
N LYS A 283 -8.66 12.99 -18.59
CA LYS A 283 -9.10 11.94 -19.52
C LYS A 283 -9.03 12.40 -20.98
N GLU A 284 -9.45 13.63 -21.28
CA GLU A 284 -9.37 14.22 -22.63
C GLU A 284 -7.92 14.29 -23.14
N ILE A 285 -7.00 14.81 -22.33
CA ILE A 285 -5.57 14.86 -22.66
C ILE A 285 -4.99 13.45 -22.82
N ASN A 286 -5.51 12.48 -22.08
CA ASN A 286 -5.16 11.06 -22.19
C ASN A 286 -5.98 10.31 -23.25
N ASN A 287 -6.32 10.97 -24.37
CA ASN A 287 -7.05 10.39 -25.51
C ASN A 287 -8.39 9.74 -25.16
N GLY A 288 -9.10 10.28 -24.17
CA GLY A 288 -10.37 9.75 -23.70
C GLY A 288 -10.25 8.51 -22.80
N ILE A 289 -9.04 8.09 -22.42
CA ILE A 289 -8.79 6.91 -21.58
C ILE A 289 -8.60 7.34 -20.12
N PRO A 290 -9.25 6.67 -19.13
CA PRO A 290 -9.01 6.94 -17.72
C PRO A 290 -7.54 6.75 -17.35
N LEU A 291 -7.02 7.62 -16.48
CA LEU A 291 -5.69 7.41 -15.89
C LEU A 291 -5.73 6.15 -15.00
N THR A 292 -4.64 5.40 -14.99
CA THR A 292 -4.49 4.16 -14.21
C THR A 292 -3.31 4.20 -13.26
N ASN A 293 -2.33 5.07 -13.51
CA ASN A 293 -1.08 5.12 -12.76
C ASN A 293 -0.48 6.53 -12.67
N ARG A 294 0.56 6.63 -11.86
CA ARG A 294 1.23 7.89 -11.54
C ARG A 294 2.06 8.44 -12.70
N ASP A 295 2.60 7.58 -13.56
CA ASP A 295 3.43 8.01 -14.68
C ASP A 295 2.58 8.70 -15.74
N GLU A 296 1.40 8.14 -16.04
CA GLU A 296 0.36 8.78 -16.85
C GLU A 296 -0.04 10.14 -16.26
N LEU A 297 -0.35 10.19 -14.95
CA LEU A 297 -0.69 11.45 -14.28
C LEU A 297 0.45 12.48 -14.35
N SER A 298 1.70 12.06 -14.25
CA SER A 298 2.84 12.96 -14.32
C SER A 298 2.92 13.65 -15.68
N MET A 299 2.80 12.87 -16.76
CA MET A 299 2.82 13.37 -18.14
C MET A 299 1.59 14.25 -18.43
N VAL A 300 0.39 13.70 -18.21
CA VAL A 300 -0.89 14.36 -18.50
C VAL A 300 -1.09 15.58 -17.61
N GLY A 301 -0.69 15.51 -16.34
CA GLY A 301 -0.77 16.63 -15.41
C GLY A 301 0.18 17.79 -15.74
N ASN A 302 1.35 17.53 -16.33
CA ASN A 302 2.21 18.60 -16.82
C ASN A 302 1.57 19.32 -18.02
N LEU A 303 0.95 18.57 -18.94
CA LEU A 303 0.20 19.14 -20.05
C LEU A 303 -1.02 19.93 -19.56
N PHE A 304 -1.73 19.41 -18.55
CA PHE A 304 -2.86 20.10 -17.93
C PHE A 304 -2.49 21.50 -17.42
N ILE A 305 -1.30 21.65 -16.81
CA ILE A 305 -0.80 22.93 -16.29
C ILE A 305 -0.30 23.84 -17.43
N GLY A 306 0.38 23.27 -18.43
CA GLY A 306 1.00 24.03 -19.52
C GLY A 306 0.05 24.44 -20.64
N LEU A 307 -1.14 23.84 -20.69
CA LEU A 307 -2.24 24.21 -21.58
C LEU A 307 -3.25 25.03 -20.76
N ASP A 308 -3.97 25.96 -21.40
CA ASP A 308 -4.95 26.88 -20.78
C ASP A 308 -6.17 26.19 -20.13
N TYR A 309 -6.08 24.90 -19.79
CA TYR A 309 -7.06 24.16 -19.01
C TYR A 309 -7.07 24.59 -17.55
N LEU A 310 -5.91 24.99 -17.01
CA LEU A 310 -5.80 25.47 -15.64
C LEU A 310 -6.57 26.78 -15.44
N ASP A 311 -6.61 27.65 -16.45
CA ASP A 311 -7.36 28.91 -16.43
C ASP A 311 -8.88 28.70 -16.34
N LYS A 312 -9.36 27.48 -16.61
CA LYS A 312 -10.78 27.09 -16.48
C LYS A 312 -11.12 26.54 -15.10
N ILE A 313 -10.15 26.48 -14.19
CA ILE A 313 -10.33 26.00 -12.82
C ILE A 313 -10.41 27.19 -11.87
N GLU A 314 -11.59 27.39 -11.27
CA GLU A 314 -11.77 28.34 -10.17
C GLU A 314 -11.09 27.82 -8.90
N ILE A 315 -9.96 28.42 -8.53
CA ILE A 315 -9.12 27.96 -7.41
C ILE A 315 -9.88 27.95 -6.08
N GLU A 316 -10.74 28.94 -5.83
CA GLU A 316 -11.53 28.99 -4.59
C GLU A 316 -12.57 27.89 -4.51
N ASP A 317 -13.14 27.46 -5.62
CA ASP A 317 -14.06 26.32 -5.64
C ASP A 317 -13.31 25.00 -5.43
N LEU A 318 -12.12 24.86 -6.01
CA LEU A 318 -11.23 23.73 -5.73
C LEU A 318 -10.87 23.64 -4.24
N LYS A 319 -10.57 24.77 -3.58
CA LYS A 319 -10.33 24.82 -2.13
C LYS A 319 -11.54 24.35 -1.32
N LYS A 320 -12.75 24.80 -1.68
CA LYS A 320 -14.00 24.37 -1.03
C LYS A 320 -14.19 22.86 -1.16
N GLU A 321 -14.01 22.32 -2.36
CA GLU A 321 -14.13 20.88 -2.62
C GLU A 321 -13.08 20.05 -1.86
N MET A 322 -11.82 20.51 -1.81
CA MET A 322 -10.79 19.89 -0.98
C MET A 322 -11.16 19.88 0.51
N ASN A 323 -11.78 20.95 1.00
CA ASN A 323 -12.27 21.00 2.38
C ASN A 323 -13.45 20.04 2.62
N ILE A 324 -14.40 19.95 1.68
CA ILE A 324 -15.50 18.98 1.72
C ILE A 324 -14.94 17.56 1.83
N ILE A 325 -13.98 17.19 0.97
CA ILE A 325 -13.30 15.90 1.02
C ILE A 325 -12.68 15.68 2.40
N SER A 326 -11.87 16.64 2.89
CA SER A 326 -11.18 16.51 4.18
C SER A 326 -12.13 16.36 5.37
N SER A 327 -13.29 17.00 5.36
CA SER A 327 -14.30 16.90 6.43
C SER A 327 -14.98 15.53 6.50
N ASN A 328 -14.93 14.75 5.42
CA ASN A 328 -15.48 13.40 5.33
C ASN A 328 -14.41 12.31 5.48
N ILE A 329 -13.12 12.70 5.56
CA ILE A 329 -12.03 11.78 5.84
C ILE A 329 -11.84 11.67 7.34
N SER A 330 -11.68 10.45 7.83
CA SER A 330 -11.06 10.19 9.14
C SER A 330 -9.86 9.29 8.94
N LEU A 331 -8.69 9.76 9.39
CA LEU A 331 -7.44 9.01 9.37
C LEU A 331 -7.16 8.46 10.77
N GLN A 332 -6.53 7.29 10.82
CA GLN A 332 -6.08 6.68 12.06
C GLN A 332 -4.65 6.19 11.93
N LEU A 333 -3.94 6.21 13.04
CA LEU A 333 -2.62 5.61 13.18
C LEU A 333 -2.79 4.13 13.52
N MET A 334 -2.13 3.26 12.77
CA MET A 334 -2.42 1.83 12.75
C MET A 334 -1.14 1.00 12.54
N ASP A 335 -1.19 -0.27 12.94
CA ASP A 335 -0.20 -1.28 12.57
C ASP A 335 -0.25 -1.57 11.07
N LYS A 336 0.93 -1.58 10.42
CA LYS A 336 1.08 -1.89 8.99
C LYS A 336 0.43 -3.22 8.59
N LEU A 337 0.49 -4.25 9.44
CA LEU A 337 -0.12 -5.55 9.19
C LEU A 337 -1.66 -5.47 9.24
N GLU A 338 -2.23 -4.80 10.24
CA GLU A 338 -3.69 -4.62 10.32
C GLU A 338 -4.23 -3.80 9.15
N ASN A 339 -3.48 -2.78 8.71
CA ASN A 339 -3.79 -2.00 7.51
C ASN A 339 -3.85 -2.88 6.24
N LEU A 340 -2.95 -3.87 6.11
CA LEU A 340 -2.99 -4.81 4.99
C LEU A 340 -4.24 -5.72 5.05
N TYR A 341 -4.58 -6.24 6.23
CA TYR A 341 -5.74 -7.12 6.40
C TYR A 341 -7.07 -6.39 6.15
N LYS A 342 -7.17 -5.11 6.52
CA LYS A 342 -8.36 -4.29 6.26
C LYS A 342 -8.71 -4.20 4.77
N LYS A 343 -7.73 -4.29 3.87
CA LYS A 343 -7.99 -4.29 2.42
C LYS A 343 -8.60 -5.61 1.95
N LYS A 344 -8.20 -6.74 2.54
CA LYS A 344 -8.69 -8.08 2.15
C LYS A 344 -10.18 -8.32 2.44
N TYR A 345 -10.71 -7.72 3.51
CA TYR A 345 -12.14 -7.84 3.84
C TYR A 345 -13.05 -6.93 2.99
N LYS A 346 -12.48 -5.95 2.27
CA LYS A 346 -13.24 -5.10 1.34
C LYS A 346 -13.54 -5.80 0.02
N ASP A 347 -12.72 -6.79 -0.37
CA ASP A 347 -12.92 -7.57 -1.59
C ASP A 347 -13.94 -8.73 -1.41
N LEU A 348 -14.53 -8.85 -0.21
CA LEU A 348 -15.47 -9.90 0.18
C LEU A 348 -16.86 -9.35 0.57
N SER A 349 -17.04 -8.03 0.53
CA SER A 349 -18.29 -7.29 0.77
C SER A 349 -18.68 -6.51 -0.47
#